data_AF-A0A8H5APT7-F1
#
_entry.id   AF-A0A8H5APT7-F1
#
_cell.length_a   1.000
_cell.length_b   1.000
_cell.length_c   1.000
_cell.angle_alpha   90.00
_cell.angle_beta   90.00
_cell.angle_gamma   90.00
#
_symmetry.space_group_name_H-M   'P 1'
#
loop_
_entity.id
_entity.type
_entity.pdbx_description
1 polymer ?
#
loop_
_entity_poly.entity_id
_entity_poly.type
_entity_poly.pdbx_seq_one_letter_code
_entity_poly.pdbx_strand_id
1 'polypeptide(L)'
;MPAASTDHEEGLQSTGESNKPSDLKAKEDGIAFWTKHTKPVLASLLKSVGDYTPEQQAAHLEFLDTYILPSMGRAPTKDRARSLLTPNGSPFETSLNNSDGGNSYVRFCYEPVFPGSDGVTEDPIPRIAEKTGADLRWFNQFAAEFYPSEEDAVILAEKMPKDTIRIPKVFLAFDLKEDKQTMKAYFYPVIKWMTAKKNSDRAGFDLIRRLDPLGPSFGPAIDMIERYQRKLYQDPPLTVVIGIDCVSPEEGARVKIYIEPQSNTWEAVVQHVTLGGQVTDKTTMDGLAVLRDMWHILINEPEDKEFDEKFSKKILENKPDVSGACFSWELRPDQGIPEVKIYVPLNQYFKSDKDATEAMEKVFRKRGWAWGEEGTYQKIVSDAYGSDVIDDTVTTPTEHTFVSFNFSQKKGVYMTTYVAPFVRFP
;
A
#
# COMPACT_ATOMS: atom_id res chain seq x y z
N MET A 1 -2.83 27.51 72.42
CA MET A 1 -4.31 27.58 72.37
C MET A 1 -4.75 29.02 72.52
N PRO A 2 -5.80 29.47 71.84
CA PRO A 2 -6.63 28.79 70.82
C PRO A 2 -6.33 29.32 69.40
N ALA A 3 -6.36 28.56 68.30
CA ALA A 3 -7.32 27.58 67.74
C ALA A 3 -8.38 28.23 66.83
N ALA A 4 -8.26 27.96 65.52
CA ALA A 4 -9.31 27.81 64.49
C ALA A 4 -8.59 27.65 63.12
N SER A 5 -8.17 26.44 62.75
CA SER A 5 -8.89 25.42 61.97
C SER A 5 -8.79 25.64 60.45
N THR A 6 -7.84 24.92 59.87
CA THR A 6 -7.82 24.44 58.48
C THR A 6 -9.06 23.61 58.18
N ASP A 7 -9.66 23.80 57.00
CA ASP A 7 -10.31 22.76 56.19
C ASP A 7 -10.55 23.31 54.78
N HIS A 8 -9.66 22.97 53.85
CA HIS A 8 -9.99 22.95 52.42
C HIS A 8 -9.98 21.48 52.01
N GLU A 9 -11.16 20.88 51.95
CA GLU A 9 -11.40 19.61 51.27
C GLU A 9 -11.07 19.79 49.78
N GLU A 10 -9.92 19.30 49.34
CA GLU A 10 -9.71 18.93 47.94
C GLU A 10 -10.54 17.68 47.66
N GLY A 11 -11.70 17.90 47.03
CA GLY A 11 -12.45 16.83 46.40
C GLY A 11 -11.64 16.23 45.25
N LEU A 12 -11.01 15.08 45.51
CA LEU A 12 -10.67 14.12 44.46
C LEU A 12 -11.98 13.57 43.89
N GLN A 13 -12.54 14.23 42.88
CA GLN A 13 -13.54 13.61 42.02
C GLN A 13 -12.85 12.91 40.85
N SER A 14 -12.84 11.59 40.98
CA SER A 14 -12.77 10.59 39.92
C SER A 14 -13.47 11.05 38.64
N THR A 15 -12.71 11.21 37.55
CA THR A 15 -13.21 11.37 36.19
C THR A 15 -13.11 10.07 35.37
N GLY A 16 -13.03 8.90 36.03
CA GLY A 16 -12.72 7.63 35.37
C GLY A 16 -13.91 6.80 34.88
N GLU A 17 -15.16 7.14 35.23
CA GLU A 17 -16.30 6.22 35.05
C GLU A 17 -17.43 6.72 34.13
N SER A 18 -17.44 7.98 33.69
CA SER A 18 -18.59 8.54 32.94
C SER A 18 -18.59 8.32 31.43
N ASN A 19 -17.51 7.84 30.80
CA ASN A 19 -17.40 7.72 29.33
C ASN A 19 -17.53 6.29 28.75
N LYS A 20 -17.64 5.24 29.58
CA LYS A 20 -17.64 3.85 29.10
C LYS A 20 -18.79 3.49 28.14
N PRO A 21 -20.05 3.93 28.34
CA PRO A 21 -21.15 3.56 27.45
C PRO A 21 -21.03 4.19 26.04
N SER A 22 -20.49 5.41 25.93
CA SER A 22 -20.33 6.10 24.65
C SER A 22 -19.19 5.52 23.82
N ASP A 23 -18.10 5.10 24.45
CA ASP A 23 -16.96 4.49 23.74
C ASP A 23 -17.28 3.09 23.21
N LEU A 24 -18.05 2.30 23.96
CA LEU A 24 -18.56 1.00 23.48
C LEU A 24 -19.46 1.18 22.26
N LYS A 25 -20.39 2.14 22.31
CA LYS A 25 -21.29 2.42 21.20
C LYS A 25 -20.53 2.88 19.96
N ALA A 26 -19.56 3.78 20.11
CA ALA A 26 -18.72 4.25 19.00
C ALA A 26 -17.89 3.11 18.36
N LYS A 27 -17.42 2.15 19.17
CA LYS A 27 -16.74 0.95 18.69
C LYS A 27 -17.68 0.06 17.87
N GLU A 28 -18.88 -0.21 18.37
CA GLU A 28 -19.89 -0.99 17.65
C GLU A 28 -20.28 -0.33 16.31
N ASP A 29 -20.49 0.99 16.33
CA ASP A 29 -20.84 1.75 15.13
C ASP A 29 -19.69 1.76 14.12
N GLY A 30 -18.43 1.84 14.58
CA GLY A 30 -17.24 1.70 13.74
C GLY A 30 -17.14 0.32 13.09
N ILE A 31 -17.31 -0.75 13.87
CA ILE A 31 -17.33 -2.12 13.34
C ILE A 31 -18.45 -2.28 12.30
N ALA A 32 -19.66 -1.81 12.60
CA ALA A 32 -20.78 -1.89 11.67
C ALA A 32 -20.51 -1.12 10.37
N PHE A 33 -19.93 0.08 10.47
CA PHE A 33 -19.55 0.90 9.33
C PHE A 33 -18.50 0.18 8.46
N TRP A 34 -17.37 -0.22 9.04
CA TRP A 34 -16.31 -0.88 8.28
C TRP A 34 -16.73 -2.23 7.72
N THR A 35 -17.56 -2.99 8.43
CA THR A 35 -18.19 -4.22 7.91
C THR A 35 -18.94 -3.93 6.61
N LYS A 36 -19.82 -2.90 6.61
CA LYS A 36 -20.62 -2.52 5.44
C LYS A 36 -19.76 -2.12 4.24
N HIS A 37 -18.61 -1.49 4.47
CA HIS A 37 -17.77 -0.90 3.41
C HIS A 37 -16.60 -1.79 2.93
N THR A 38 -16.24 -2.83 3.67
CA THR A 38 -15.08 -3.70 3.31
C THR A 38 -15.47 -5.14 3.02
N LYS A 39 -16.43 -5.70 3.78
CA LYS A 39 -16.78 -7.13 3.67
C LYS A 39 -17.45 -7.50 2.34
N PRO A 40 -18.44 -6.74 1.82
CA PRO A 40 -19.03 -7.03 0.52
C PRO A 40 -18.00 -6.96 -0.61
N VAL A 41 -17.10 -5.98 -0.55
CA VAL A 41 -16.00 -5.80 -1.52
C VAL A 41 -15.13 -7.06 -1.53
N LEU A 42 -14.62 -7.46 -0.36
CA LEU A 42 -13.73 -8.62 -0.26
C LEU A 42 -14.43 -9.93 -0.70
N ALA A 43 -15.68 -10.14 -0.29
CA ALA A 43 -16.47 -11.30 -0.69
C ALA A 43 -16.67 -11.37 -2.21
N SER A 44 -16.98 -10.23 -2.83
CA SER A 44 -17.17 -10.11 -4.28
C SER A 44 -15.88 -10.43 -5.05
N LEU A 45 -14.74 -9.88 -4.61
CA LEU A 45 -13.44 -10.15 -5.24
C LEU A 45 -13.01 -11.61 -5.10
N LEU A 46 -13.17 -12.21 -3.92
CA LEU A 46 -12.84 -13.63 -3.69
C LEU A 46 -13.67 -14.53 -4.62
N LYS A 47 -14.95 -14.21 -4.81
CA LYS A 47 -15.81 -14.91 -5.77
C LYS A 47 -15.37 -14.69 -7.23
N SER A 48 -15.03 -13.46 -7.60
CA SER A 48 -14.63 -13.09 -8.96
C SER A 48 -13.31 -13.72 -9.42
N VAL A 49 -12.39 -14.02 -8.49
CA VAL A 49 -11.16 -14.76 -8.81
C VAL A 49 -11.49 -16.19 -9.27
N GLY A 50 -12.57 -16.79 -8.78
CA GLY A 50 -13.06 -18.10 -9.21
C GLY A 50 -12.33 -19.32 -8.61
N ASP A 51 -11.09 -19.14 -8.14
CA ASP A 51 -10.25 -20.23 -7.63
C ASP A 51 -10.44 -20.57 -6.14
N TYR A 52 -11.23 -19.79 -5.39
CA TYR A 52 -11.48 -20.03 -3.97
C TYR A 52 -12.71 -20.92 -3.74
N THR A 53 -12.54 -21.98 -2.94
CA THR A 53 -13.70 -22.77 -2.45
C THR A 53 -14.57 -21.94 -1.50
N PRO A 54 -15.85 -22.29 -1.30
CA PRO A 54 -16.71 -21.61 -0.32
C PRO A 54 -16.09 -21.54 1.08
N GLU A 55 -15.39 -22.59 1.51
CA GLU A 55 -14.71 -22.66 2.81
C GLU A 55 -13.54 -21.69 2.88
N GLN A 56 -12.75 -21.58 1.81
CA GLN A 56 -11.65 -20.60 1.72
C GLN A 56 -12.19 -19.17 1.73
N GLN A 57 -13.28 -18.91 0.99
CA GLN A 57 -13.95 -17.60 1.02
C GLN A 57 -14.42 -17.26 2.44
N ALA A 58 -15.06 -18.20 3.13
CA ALA A 58 -15.52 -18.02 4.51
C ALA A 58 -14.35 -17.75 5.47
N ALA A 59 -13.24 -18.48 5.36
CA ALA A 59 -12.06 -18.30 6.20
C ALA A 59 -11.43 -16.90 6.06
N HIS A 60 -11.35 -16.37 4.83
CA HIS A 60 -10.84 -15.01 4.60
C HIS A 60 -11.77 -13.93 5.13
N LEU A 61 -13.08 -14.14 5.04
CA LEU A 61 -14.08 -13.20 5.59
C LEU A 61 -14.12 -13.24 7.12
N GLU A 62 -13.96 -14.42 7.73
CA GLU A 62 -13.81 -14.55 9.19
C GLU A 62 -12.53 -13.86 9.68
N PHE A 63 -11.44 -13.96 8.90
CA PHE A 63 -10.20 -13.24 9.19
C PHE A 63 -10.42 -11.72 9.21
N LEU A 64 -11.10 -11.17 8.20
CA LEU A 64 -11.49 -9.76 8.15
C LEU A 64 -12.28 -9.36 9.41
N ASP A 65 -13.37 -10.08 9.70
CA ASP A 65 -14.28 -9.78 10.81
C ASP A 65 -13.57 -9.80 12.17
N THR A 66 -12.72 -10.80 12.40
CA THR A 66 -12.19 -11.13 13.74
C THR A 66 -10.90 -10.38 14.06
N TYR A 67 -10.06 -10.11 13.06
CA TYR A 67 -8.70 -9.61 13.27
C TYR A 67 -8.45 -8.23 12.67
N ILE A 68 -9.19 -7.83 11.64
CA ILE A 68 -8.94 -6.58 10.93
C ILE A 68 -9.92 -5.49 11.39
N LEU A 69 -11.23 -5.74 11.26
CA LEU A 69 -12.28 -4.75 11.58
C LEU A 69 -12.17 -4.15 12.99
N PRO A 70 -11.81 -4.90 14.05
CA PRO A 70 -11.68 -4.33 15.40
C PRO A 70 -10.61 -3.23 15.53
N SER A 71 -9.70 -3.13 14.55
CA SER A 71 -8.60 -2.16 14.52
C SER A 71 -8.75 -1.09 13.44
N MET A 72 -9.92 -0.96 12.81
CA MET A 72 -10.17 0.06 11.78
C MET A 72 -10.64 1.42 12.35
N GLY A 73 -10.88 1.50 13.65
CA GLY A 73 -11.32 2.72 14.34
C GLY A 73 -12.84 2.95 14.27
N ARG A 74 -13.27 4.15 14.65
CA ARG A 74 -14.69 4.53 14.66
C ARG A 74 -15.20 4.76 13.23
N ALA A 75 -16.52 4.87 13.12
CA ALA A 75 -17.16 5.30 11.89
C ALA A 75 -16.62 6.70 11.51
N PRO A 76 -16.13 6.90 10.29
CA PRO A 76 -15.54 8.17 9.91
C PRO A 76 -16.52 9.35 9.93
N THR A 77 -16.03 10.47 10.41
CA THR A 77 -16.69 11.79 10.33
C THR A 77 -16.02 12.64 9.24
N LYS A 78 -16.65 13.76 8.85
CA LYS A 78 -16.13 14.65 7.79
C LYS A 78 -14.74 15.24 8.09
N ASP A 79 -14.39 15.32 9.36
CA ASP A 79 -13.13 15.82 9.91
C ASP A 79 -12.09 14.72 10.17
N ARG A 80 -12.40 13.45 9.87
CA ARG A 80 -11.42 12.36 10.04
C ARG A 80 -10.22 12.58 9.11
N ALA A 81 -9.02 12.47 9.68
CA ALA A 81 -7.79 12.46 8.91
C ALA A 81 -7.82 11.35 7.84
N ARG A 82 -7.52 11.73 6.60
CA ARG A 82 -7.43 10.80 5.47
C ARG A 82 -6.19 9.91 5.61
N SER A 83 -6.34 8.62 5.31
CA SER A 83 -5.22 7.69 5.29
C SER A 83 -4.24 8.02 4.15
N LEU A 84 -2.95 7.76 4.36
CA LEU A 84 -1.93 7.77 3.30
C LEU A 84 -2.07 6.61 2.32
N LEU A 85 -2.86 5.58 2.67
CA LEU A 85 -2.90 4.34 1.93
C LEU A 85 -3.45 4.55 0.53
N THR A 86 -4.44 5.43 0.38
CA THR A 86 -5.18 5.58 -0.86
C THR A 86 -5.40 7.06 -1.19
N PRO A 87 -5.48 7.43 -2.49
CA PRO A 87 -5.79 8.79 -2.91
C PRO A 87 -7.15 9.31 -2.38
N ASN A 88 -8.13 8.42 -2.24
CA ASN A 88 -9.45 8.74 -1.68
C ASN A 88 -9.48 8.82 -0.14
N GLY A 89 -8.36 8.54 0.54
CA GLY A 89 -8.22 8.61 2.00
C GLY A 89 -8.80 7.42 2.77
N SER A 90 -9.27 6.38 2.07
CA SER A 90 -9.65 5.10 2.66
C SER A 90 -8.47 4.44 3.38
N PRO A 91 -8.65 3.95 4.62
CA PRO A 91 -7.62 3.17 5.32
C PRO A 91 -7.62 1.69 4.89
N PHE A 92 -8.32 1.34 3.82
CA PHE A 92 -8.42 -0.03 3.30
C PHE A 92 -8.33 -0.01 1.77
N GLU A 93 -7.45 -0.84 1.22
CA GLU A 93 -7.24 -1.00 -0.20
C GLU A 93 -7.21 -2.48 -0.54
N THR A 94 -7.88 -2.87 -1.62
CA THR A 94 -7.80 -4.24 -2.13
C THR A 94 -6.95 -4.29 -3.39
N SER A 95 -6.43 -5.47 -3.72
CA SER A 95 -5.77 -5.66 -5.01
C SER A 95 -5.96 -7.07 -5.55
N LEU A 96 -6.06 -7.15 -6.87
CA LEU A 96 -6.18 -8.40 -7.60
C LEU A 96 -4.84 -8.71 -8.24
N ASN A 97 -4.24 -9.84 -7.89
CA ASN A 97 -3.08 -10.33 -8.59
C ASN A 97 -3.47 -11.21 -9.77
N ASN A 98 -2.75 -11.07 -10.88
CA ASN A 98 -2.82 -12.00 -12.01
C ASN A 98 -1.44 -12.20 -12.63
N SER A 99 -1.21 -13.36 -13.24
CA SER A 99 0.04 -13.68 -13.94
C SER A 99 -0.16 -14.69 -15.05
N ASP A 100 0.77 -14.74 -16.02
CA ASP A 100 0.67 -15.66 -17.15
C ASP A 100 0.66 -17.16 -16.71
N GLY A 101 1.34 -17.48 -15.61
CA GLY A 101 1.57 -18.88 -15.19
C GLY A 101 1.08 -19.24 -13.79
N GLY A 102 0.22 -18.43 -13.17
CA GLY A 102 -0.21 -18.67 -11.79
C GLY A 102 -1.63 -18.20 -11.52
N ASN A 103 -2.26 -18.83 -10.52
CA ASN A 103 -3.61 -18.51 -10.10
C ASN A 103 -3.71 -17.05 -9.64
N SER A 104 -4.79 -16.41 -10.06
CA SER A 104 -5.15 -15.09 -9.55
C SER A 104 -5.49 -15.19 -8.07
N TYR A 105 -5.24 -14.13 -7.31
CA TYR A 105 -5.61 -14.09 -5.90
C TYR A 105 -5.85 -12.67 -5.41
N VAL A 106 -6.68 -12.56 -4.39
CA VAL A 106 -7.02 -11.31 -3.73
C VAL A 106 -5.97 -10.98 -2.68
N ARG A 107 -5.69 -9.69 -2.52
CA ARG A 107 -4.98 -9.14 -1.37
C ARG A 107 -5.75 -7.95 -0.85
N PHE A 108 -5.49 -7.58 0.39
CA PHE A 108 -5.84 -6.25 0.88
C PHE A 108 -4.71 -5.68 1.72
N CYS A 109 -4.68 -4.37 1.83
CA CYS A 109 -3.83 -3.58 2.70
C CYS A 109 -4.73 -2.69 3.55
N TYR A 110 -4.37 -2.45 4.81
CA TYR A 110 -5.09 -1.52 5.65
C TYR A 110 -4.17 -0.78 6.62
N GLU A 111 -4.63 0.38 7.07
CA GLU A 111 -4.01 1.16 8.13
C GLU A 111 -4.64 0.83 9.49
N PRO A 112 -3.96 0.07 10.37
CA PRO A 112 -4.46 -0.17 11.72
C PRO A 112 -4.45 1.11 12.55
N VAL A 113 -5.50 1.28 13.34
CA VAL A 113 -5.55 2.20 14.47
C VAL A 113 -4.95 1.50 15.70
N PHE A 114 -4.15 2.24 16.47
CA PHE A 114 -3.46 1.74 17.66
C PHE A 114 -4.13 2.23 18.95
N PRO A 115 -3.85 1.58 20.10
CA PRO A 115 -4.36 1.99 21.41
C PRO A 115 -4.21 3.48 21.70
N GLY A 116 -5.25 4.05 22.31
CA GLY A 116 -5.30 5.47 22.66
C GLY A 116 -5.75 6.37 21.51
N SER A 117 -6.18 5.80 20.38
CA SER A 117 -6.73 6.52 19.24
C SER A 117 -8.01 5.88 18.74
N ASP A 118 -8.96 6.71 18.30
CA ASP A 118 -10.17 6.32 17.57
C ASP A 118 -10.92 5.10 18.16
N GLY A 119 -11.04 5.05 19.50
CA GLY A 119 -11.74 4.00 20.24
C GLY A 119 -11.05 2.63 20.30
N VAL A 120 -9.85 2.47 19.77
CA VAL A 120 -9.07 1.23 19.88
C VAL A 120 -8.32 1.19 21.22
N THR A 121 -8.41 0.05 21.90
CA THR A 121 -7.85 -0.17 23.24
C THR A 121 -6.77 -1.25 23.28
N GLU A 122 -6.66 -2.07 22.24
CA GLU A 122 -5.73 -3.19 22.16
C GLU A 122 -4.82 -3.05 20.94
N ASP A 123 -3.55 -3.42 21.08
CA ASP A 123 -2.64 -3.46 19.95
C ASP A 123 -3.04 -4.61 19.00
N PRO A 124 -3.34 -4.33 17.72
CA PRO A 124 -3.75 -5.38 16.79
C PRO A 124 -2.60 -6.31 16.39
N ILE A 125 -1.33 -5.88 16.49
CA ILE A 125 -0.20 -6.62 15.91
C ILE A 125 -0.04 -8.03 16.50
N PRO A 126 -0.01 -8.25 17.83
CA PRO A 126 0.25 -9.58 18.38
C PRO A 126 -0.80 -10.62 17.98
N ARG A 127 -2.10 -10.25 18.01
CA ARG A 127 -3.20 -11.16 17.67
C ARG A 127 -3.23 -11.49 16.18
N ILE A 128 -2.97 -10.51 15.32
CA ILE A 128 -2.85 -10.74 13.87
C ILE A 128 -1.65 -11.62 13.57
N ALA A 129 -0.50 -11.38 14.20
CA ALA A 129 0.72 -12.15 14.00
C ALA A 129 0.53 -13.61 14.43
N GLU A 130 -0.09 -13.86 15.58
CA GLU A 130 -0.43 -15.21 16.04
C GLU A 130 -1.35 -15.92 15.04
N LYS A 131 -2.43 -15.27 14.58
CA LYS A 131 -3.36 -15.87 13.62
C LYS A 131 -2.73 -16.20 12.27
N THR A 132 -1.82 -15.35 11.79
CA THR A 132 -1.18 -15.50 10.48
C THR A 132 0.11 -16.32 10.53
N GLY A 133 0.60 -16.65 11.73
CA GLY A 133 1.92 -17.26 11.91
C GLY A 133 3.05 -16.32 11.49
N ALA A 134 2.87 -15.01 11.62
CA ALA A 134 3.82 -14.03 11.14
C ALA A 134 5.09 -13.98 12.00
N ASP A 135 6.24 -13.86 11.34
CA ASP A 135 7.51 -13.60 12.01
C ASP A 135 7.69 -12.08 12.21
N LEU A 136 7.85 -11.66 13.47
CA LEU A 136 7.98 -10.26 13.83
C LEU A 136 9.43 -9.79 14.07
N ARG A 137 10.45 -10.64 13.83
CA ARG A 137 11.87 -10.27 14.09
C ARG A 137 12.29 -9.02 13.32
N TRP A 138 12.04 -8.99 12.01
CA TRP A 138 12.29 -7.79 11.20
C TRP A 138 11.26 -6.70 11.49
N PHE A 139 9.98 -7.05 11.64
CA PHE A 139 8.91 -6.08 11.94
C PHE A 139 9.28 -5.19 13.13
N ASN A 140 9.73 -5.78 14.24
CA ASN A 140 10.05 -5.06 15.46
C ASN A 140 11.22 -4.09 15.27
N GLN A 141 12.22 -4.45 14.45
CA GLN A 141 13.35 -3.58 14.12
C GLN A 141 12.92 -2.40 13.24
N PHE A 142 12.09 -2.65 12.22
CA PHE A 142 11.53 -1.59 11.38
C PHE A 142 10.59 -0.66 12.17
N ALA A 143 9.76 -1.21 13.06
CA ALA A 143 8.88 -0.44 13.93
C ALA A 143 9.69 0.46 14.88
N ALA A 144 10.72 -0.08 15.52
CA ALA A 144 11.61 0.69 16.40
C ALA A 144 12.33 1.82 15.66
N GLU A 145 12.71 1.61 14.39
CA GLU A 145 13.38 2.64 13.60
C GLU A 145 12.41 3.69 13.05
N PHE A 146 11.24 3.30 12.53
CA PHE A 146 10.42 4.17 11.68
C PHE A 146 9.03 4.52 12.20
N TYR A 147 8.59 4.02 13.36
CA TYR A 147 7.37 4.54 13.96
C TYR A 147 7.57 6.02 14.34
N PRO A 148 6.63 6.91 13.99
CA PRO A 148 6.67 8.29 14.45
C PRO A 148 6.66 8.35 15.98
N SER A 149 7.56 9.12 16.58
CA SER A 149 7.52 9.46 18.00
C SER A 149 6.44 10.51 18.29
N GLU A 150 6.22 10.82 19.57
CA GLU A 150 5.34 11.93 19.96
C GLU A 150 5.89 13.27 19.48
N GLU A 151 7.21 13.48 19.52
CA GLU A 151 7.86 14.68 18.98
C GLU A 151 7.71 14.76 17.46
N ASP A 152 7.86 13.64 16.75
CA ASP A 152 7.60 13.59 15.30
C ASP A 152 6.16 14.01 15.01
N ALA A 153 5.18 13.53 15.78
CA ALA A 153 3.77 13.87 15.61
C ALA A 153 3.50 15.37 15.79
N VAL A 154 4.13 16.02 16.78
CA VAL A 154 4.03 17.47 16.99
C VAL A 154 4.61 18.23 15.79
N ILE A 155 5.80 17.85 15.32
CA ILE A 155 6.44 18.50 14.16
C ILE A 155 5.60 18.32 12.89
N LEU A 156 5.04 17.13 12.68
CA LEU A 156 4.19 16.85 11.53
C LEU A 156 2.89 17.66 11.58
N ALA A 157 2.28 17.85 12.76
CA ALA A 157 1.07 18.64 12.91
C ALA A 157 1.25 20.13 12.50
N GLU A 158 2.47 20.66 12.61
CA GLU A 158 2.80 22.02 12.14
C GLU A 158 3.08 22.09 10.64
N LYS A 159 3.65 21.02 10.06
CA LYS A 159 4.10 21.00 8.66
C LYS A 159 3.06 20.47 7.68
N MET A 160 2.14 19.63 8.15
CA MET A 160 1.10 19.01 7.33
C MET A 160 -0.18 19.85 7.42
N PRO A 161 -0.96 19.98 6.33
CA PRO A 161 -2.23 20.69 6.39
C PRO A 161 -3.19 20.06 7.42
N LYS A 162 -4.02 20.88 8.08
CA LYS A 162 -4.89 20.43 9.19
C LYS A 162 -5.96 19.40 8.78
N ASP A 163 -6.31 19.37 7.50
CA ASP A 163 -7.25 18.42 6.87
C ASP A 163 -6.52 17.22 6.21
N THR A 164 -5.23 17.07 6.47
CA THR A 164 -4.34 16.22 5.70
C THR A 164 -3.67 15.14 6.55
N ILE A 165 -3.65 13.94 5.98
CA ILE A 165 -2.62 12.92 6.03
C ILE A 165 -1.55 13.07 7.14
N ARG A 166 -1.56 12.15 8.10
CA ARG A 166 -0.41 11.89 9.01
C ARG A 166 0.47 10.78 8.44
N ILE A 167 1.73 10.72 8.89
CA ILE A 167 2.54 9.54 8.62
C ILE A 167 2.02 8.37 9.47
N PRO A 168 1.63 7.25 8.84
CA PRO A 168 1.19 6.08 9.56
C PRO A 168 2.36 5.42 10.28
N LYS A 169 2.06 4.73 11.39
CA LYS A 169 3.04 3.85 12.03
C LYS A 169 3.41 2.70 11.09
N VAL A 170 2.40 2.04 10.54
CA VAL A 170 2.54 0.90 9.65
C VAL A 170 1.28 0.74 8.81
N PHE A 171 1.41 0.17 7.62
CA PHE A 171 0.32 -0.52 6.94
C PHE A 171 0.54 -2.02 6.94
N LEU A 172 -0.54 -2.78 7.11
CA LEU A 172 -0.50 -4.23 7.03
C LEU A 172 -1.20 -4.69 5.77
N ALA A 173 -0.57 -5.58 5.01
CA ALA A 173 -1.21 -6.24 3.88
C ALA A 173 -1.20 -7.74 4.02
N PHE A 174 -2.16 -8.39 3.37
CA PHE A 174 -2.36 -9.83 3.44
C PHE A 174 -2.50 -10.40 2.04
N ASP A 175 -1.65 -11.37 1.71
CA ASP A 175 -1.86 -12.22 0.56
C ASP A 175 -2.83 -13.34 0.94
N LEU A 176 -3.99 -13.40 0.28
CA LEU A 176 -5.02 -14.40 0.53
C LEU A 176 -4.83 -15.54 -0.49
N LYS A 177 -4.10 -16.58 -0.14
CA LYS A 177 -3.84 -17.71 -1.05
C LYS A 177 -4.39 -18.97 -0.44
N GLU A 178 -5.23 -19.68 -1.20
CA GLU A 178 -5.93 -20.86 -0.68
C GLU A 178 -6.67 -20.48 0.61
N ASP A 179 -6.35 -21.09 1.75
CA ASP A 179 -6.89 -20.77 3.08
C ASP A 179 -5.92 -19.94 3.96
N LYS A 180 -4.74 -19.57 3.43
CA LYS A 180 -3.68 -18.87 4.16
C LYS A 180 -3.70 -17.36 3.93
N GLN A 181 -3.56 -16.59 5.02
CA GLN A 181 -3.34 -15.16 5.00
C GLN A 181 -1.87 -14.86 5.35
N THR A 182 -1.08 -14.40 4.37
CA THR A 182 0.34 -14.09 4.59
C THR A 182 0.54 -12.60 4.82
N MET A 183 0.98 -12.23 6.02
CA MET A 183 1.16 -10.84 6.44
C MET A 183 2.40 -10.19 5.82
N LYS A 184 2.27 -8.91 5.48
CA LYS A 184 3.32 -7.97 5.11
C LYS A 184 3.13 -6.68 5.89
N ALA A 185 4.22 -5.96 6.15
CA ALA A 185 4.18 -4.67 6.83
C ALA A 185 4.92 -3.61 6.01
N TYR A 186 4.38 -2.39 5.98
CA TYR A 186 4.95 -1.26 5.25
C TYR A 186 5.21 -0.09 6.20
N PHE A 187 6.44 0.41 6.19
CA PHE A 187 6.92 1.48 7.04
C PHE A 187 7.32 2.70 6.19
N TYR A 188 7.39 3.88 6.82
CA TYR A 188 7.60 5.16 6.14
C TYR A 188 8.92 5.83 6.55
N PRO A 189 10.08 5.41 6.01
CA PRO A 189 11.38 6.03 6.32
C PRO A 189 11.44 7.53 6.06
N VAL A 190 10.58 8.05 5.17
CA VAL A 190 10.44 9.49 4.89
C VAL A 190 10.13 10.33 6.15
N ILE A 191 9.62 9.72 7.22
CA ILE A 191 9.48 10.37 8.53
C ILE A 191 10.79 11.03 8.99
N LYS A 192 11.92 10.33 8.84
CA LYS A 192 13.25 10.80 9.25
C LYS A 192 13.68 12.03 8.45
N TRP A 193 13.28 12.11 7.18
CA TRP A 193 13.53 13.27 6.34
C TRP A 193 12.66 14.45 6.75
N MET A 194 11.37 14.23 6.98
CA MET A 194 10.43 15.32 7.26
C MET A 194 10.62 15.94 8.63
N THR A 195 10.95 15.16 9.66
CA THR A 195 11.05 15.65 11.04
C THR A 195 12.48 16.01 11.43
N ALA A 196 13.48 15.24 10.96
CA ALA A 196 14.88 15.39 11.38
C ALA A 196 15.85 15.73 10.24
N LYS A 197 15.38 15.93 8.99
CA LYS A 197 16.21 16.18 7.80
C LYS A 197 17.30 15.12 7.57
N LYS A 198 17.06 13.89 8.06
CA LYS A 198 17.92 12.73 7.80
C LYS A 198 17.48 12.08 6.48
N ASN A 199 18.45 11.73 5.63
CA ASN A 199 18.16 11.08 4.35
C ASN A 199 17.49 9.71 4.58
N SER A 200 16.28 9.51 4.03
CA SER A 200 15.48 8.29 4.24
C SER A 200 16.05 7.07 3.51
N ASP A 201 16.71 7.24 2.36
CA ASP A 201 17.39 6.16 1.64
C ASP A 201 18.46 5.52 2.52
N ARG A 202 19.35 6.36 3.06
CA ARG A 202 20.43 5.93 3.92
C ARG A 202 19.91 5.30 5.21
N ALA A 203 18.89 5.89 5.83
CA ALA A 203 18.26 5.30 7.02
C ALA A 203 17.71 3.89 6.74
N GLY A 204 17.05 3.71 5.58
CA GLY A 204 16.57 2.41 5.11
C GLY A 204 17.71 1.41 4.90
N PHE A 205 18.73 1.78 4.10
CA PHE A 205 19.84 0.88 3.77
C PHE A 205 20.66 0.49 5.00
N ASP A 206 20.94 1.46 5.89
CA ASP A 206 21.68 1.23 7.12
C ASP A 206 20.91 0.27 8.05
N LEU A 207 19.58 0.35 8.10
CA LEU A 207 18.76 -0.61 8.85
C LEU A 207 18.82 -2.00 8.21
N ILE A 208 18.62 -2.11 6.89
CA ILE A 208 18.58 -3.39 6.19
C ILE A 208 19.90 -4.16 6.37
N ARG A 209 21.06 -3.47 6.26
CA ARG A 209 22.38 -4.08 6.45
C ARG A 209 22.60 -4.65 7.86
N ARG A 210 21.91 -4.12 8.87
CA ARG A 210 22.06 -4.54 10.27
C ARG A 210 20.90 -5.39 10.79
N LEU A 211 19.96 -5.78 9.94
CA LEU A 211 18.84 -6.62 10.37
C LEU A 211 19.35 -7.91 11.02
N ASP A 212 18.73 -8.26 12.14
CA ASP A 212 18.90 -9.56 12.76
C ASP A 212 17.62 -10.40 12.59
N PRO A 213 17.64 -11.54 11.89
CA PRO A 213 18.79 -12.18 11.23
C PRO A 213 19.04 -11.63 9.80
N LEU A 214 20.13 -12.11 9.18
CA LEU A 214 20.45 -12.03 7.74
C LEU A 214 20.72 -10.63 7.15
N GLY A 215 20.82 -9.56 7.95
CA GLY A 215 21.14 -8.22 7.47
C GLY A 215 22.36 -8.14 6.54
N PRO A 216 23.52 -8.76 6.89
CA PRO A 216 24.70 -8.76 6.04
C PRO A 216 24.49 -9.39 4.65
N SER A 217 23.56 -10.33 4.52
CA SER A 217 23.25 -11.02 3.26
C SER A 217 22.60 -10.11 2.21
N PHE A 218 22.11 -8.93 2.59
CA PHE A 218 21.59 -7.93 1.64
C PHE A 218 22.68 -7.03 1.05
N GLY A 219 23.90 -7.05 1.58
CA GLY A 219 24.99 -6.14 1.22
C GLY A 219 25.20 -5.99 -0.30
N PRO A 220 25.38 -7.07 -1.07
CA PRO A 220 25.61 -6.97 -2.52
C PRO A 220 24.49 -6.28 -3.30
N ALA A 221 23.23 -6.53 -2.95
CA ALA A 221 22.08 -5.90 -3.60
C ALA A 221 22.00 -4.40 -3.25
N ILE A 222 22.22 -4.05 -1.98
CA ILE A 222 22.22 -2.65 -1.55
C ILE A 222 23.39 -1.89 -2.21
N ASP A 223 24.57 -2.50 -2.32
CA ASP A 223 25.71 -1.87 -2.99
C ASP A 223 25.42 -1.60 -4.48
N MET A 224 24.67 -2.49 -5.16
CA MET A 224 24.20 -2.28 -6.53
C MET A 224 23.21 -1.11 -6.64
N ILE A 225 22.26 -1.03 -5.71
CA ILE A 225 21.30 0.06 -5.62
C ILE A 225 22.03 1.38 -5.38
N GLU A 226 22.97 1.44 -4.44
CA GLU A 226 23.74 2.65 -4.14
C GLU A 226 24.59 3.12 -5.34
N ARG A 227 25.15 2.19 -6.13
CA ARG A 227 25.84 2.56 -7.39
C ARG A 227 24.89 3.19 -8.40
N TYR A 228 23.67 2.67 -8.54
CA TYR A 228 22.66 3.27 -9.40
C TYR A 228 22.23 4.64 -8.88
N GLN A 229 21.94 4.72 -7.59
CA GLN A 229 21.43 5.93 -6.94
C GLN A 229 22.41 7.10 -7.02
N ARG A 230 23.74 6.88 -7.05
CA ARG A 230 24.72 7.95 -7.31
C ARG A 230 24.52 8.67 -8.64
N LYS A 231 23.82 8.06 -9.61
CA LYS A 231 23.45 8.67 -10.90
C LYS A 231 22.15 9.47 -10.81
N LEU A 232 21.36 9.25 -9.75
CA LEU A 232 20.07 9.89 -9.49
C LEU A 232 20.27 10.93 -8.38
N TYR A 233 20.49 12.19 -8.72
CA TYR A 233 20.36 13.24 -7.73
C TYR A 233 18.89 13.65 -7.63
N GLN A 234 18.28 13.50 -6.45
CA GLN A 234 16.94 13.98 -6.17
C GLN A 234 16.84 14.48 -4.71
N ASP A 235 16.16 15.61 -4.52
CA ASP A 235 15.72 16.14 -3.24
C ASP A 235 14.21 16.41 -3.38
N PRO A 236 13.32 15.76 -2.60
CA PRO A 236 13.59 14.86 -1.47
C PRO A 236 14.24 13.51 -1.87
N PRO A 237 14.79 12.75 -0.90
CA PRO A 237 15.28 11.38 -1.09
C PRO A 237 14.23 10.46 -1.76
N LEU A 238 14.70 9.43 -2.48
CA LEU A 238 13.83 8.58 -3.31
C LEU A 238 12.91 7.66 -2.50
N THR A 239 13.41 7.11 -1.39
CA THR A 239 12.76 6.07 -0.60
C THR A 239 11.65 6.69 0.24
N VAL A 240 10.42 6.33 -0.12
CA VAL A 240 9.19 6.78 0.55
C VAL A 240 8.64 5.71 1.49
N VAL A 241 8.67 4.44 1.08
CA VAL A 241 8.11 3.30 1.83
C VAL A 241 9.07 2.11 1.80
N ILE A 242 9.14 1.36 2.89
CA ILE A 242 9.78 0.03 2.89
C ILE A 242 8.77 -1.02 3.35
N GLY A 243 8.55 -2.02 2.50
CA GLY A 243 7.72 -3.18 2.80
C GLY A 243 8.57 -4.40 3.20
N ILE A 244 8.06 -5.23 4.10
CA ILE A 244 8.65 -6.53 4.45
C ILE A 244 7.61 -7.64 4.35
N ASP A 245 8.05 -8.83 3.94
CA ASP A 245 7.28 -10.05 4.13
C ASP A 245 7.44 -10.50 5.60
N CYS A 246 6.35 -10.65 6.35
CA CYS A 246 6.39 -11.07 7.76
C CYS A 246 6.35 -12.61 7.88
N VAL A 247 7.27 -13.26 7.17
CA VAL A 247 7.54 -14.70 7.24
C VAL A 247 8.97 -14.90 7.75
N SER A 248 9.33 -16.14 8.09
CA SER A 248 10.69 -16.45 8.52
C SER A 248 11.72 -15.88 7.52
N PRO A 249 12.66 -15.00 7.96
CA PRO A 249 13.77 -14.51 7.16
C PRO A 249 14.51 -15.61 6.40
N GLU A 250 14.77 -16.72 7.07
CA GLU A 250 15.49 -17.88 6.54
C GLU A 250 14.69 -18.64 5.46
N GLU A 251 13.36 -18.48 5.42
CA GLU A 251 12.47 -19.08 4.40
C GLU A 251 12.31 -18.19 3.16
N GLY A 252 13.15 -17.16 3.02
CA GLY A 252 13.19 -16.30 1.84
C GLY A 252 12.26 -15.08 1.92
N ALA A 253 12.05 -14.54 3.11
CA ALA A 253 11.39 -13.25 3.30
C ALA A 253 12.10 -12.15 2.48
N ARG A 254 11.33 -11.15 2.06
CA ARG A 254 11.84 -10.02 1.25
C ARG A 254 11.77 -8.71 2.00
N VAL A 255 12.68 -7.83 1.64
CA VAL A 255 12.58 -6.39 1.87
C VAL A 255 12.30 -5.71 0.54
N LYS A 256 11.37 -4.75 0.51
CA LYS A 256 10.97 -4.02 -0.70
C LYS A 256 11.10 -2.54 -0.46
N ILE A 257 11.98 -1.90 -1.21
CA ILE A 257 12.26 -0.47 -1.08
C ILE A 257 11.48 0.24 -2.18
N TYR A 258 10.45 0.99 -1.81
CA TYR A 258 9.61 1.74 -2.73
C TYR A 258 10.18 3.14 -2.92
N ILE A 259 10.38 3.49 -4.19
CA ILE A 259 10.96 4.77 -4.60
C ILE A 259 9.99 5.57 -5.48
N GLU A 260 10.09 6.88 -5.36
CA GLU A 260 9.34 7.85 -6.15
C GLU A 260 10.30 8.77 -6.92
N PRO A 261 10.64 8.44 -8.19
CA PRO A 261 11.49 9.28 -9.03
C PRO A 261 10.78 10.58 -9.46
N GLN A 262 11.33 11.39 -10.38
CA GLN A 262 10.68 12.63 -10.87
C GLN A 262 10.26 12.56 -12.34
N SER A 263 10.19 11.37 -12.94
CA SER A 263 9.87 11.22 -14.37
C SER A 263 9.07 9.94 -14.65
N ASN A 264 8.12 10.07 -15.58
CA ASN A 264 7.36 8.98 -16.19
C ASN A 264 7.69 8.77 -17.67
N THR A 265 8.82 9.29 -18.16
CA THR A 265 9.26 9.01 -19.53
C THR A 265 9.58 7.53 -19.69
N TRP A 266 9.44 6.99 -20.90
CA TRP A 266 9.85 5.62 -21.16
C TRP A 266 11.36 5.42 -20.92
N GLU A 267 12.17 6.42 -21.26
CA GLU A 267 13.61 6.42 -20.96
C GLU A 267 13.87 6.27 -19.45
N ALA A 268 13.15 7.00 -18.59
CA ALA A 268 13.25 6.85 -17.13
C ALA A 268 12.81 5.45 -16.68
N VAL A 269 11.71 4.91 -17.23
CA VAL A 269 11.26 3.53 -16.94
C VAL A 269 12.37 2.52 -17.21
N VAL A 270 13.00 2.59 -18.40
CA VAL A 270 14.12 1.70 -18.76
C VAL A 270 15.30 1.89 -17.81
N GLN A 271 15.65 3.14 -17.45
CA GLN A 271 16.73 3.40 -16.49
C GLN A 271 16.46 2.79 -15.12
N HIS A 272 15.25 2.94 -14.57
CA HIS A 272 14.90 2.37 -13.25
C HIS A 272 14.83 0.85 -13.26
N VAL A 273 14.22 0.24 -14.30
CA VAL A 273 14.11 -1.21 -14.43
C VAL A 273 15.48 -1.88 -14.61
N THR A 274 16.39 -1.24 -15.34
CA THR A 274 17.75 -1.78 -15.58
C THR A 274 18.79 -1.35 -14.54
N LEU A 275 18.38 -0.63 -13.49
CA LEU A 275 19.27 -0.03 -12.48
C LEU A 275 20.41 0.79 -13.12
N GLY A 276 20.05 1.60 -14.12
CA GLY A 276 20.97 2.44 -14.90
C GLY A 276 21.91 1.63 -15.79
N GLY A 277 21.38 0.58 -16.43
CA GLY A 277 22.09 -0.32 -17.33
C GLY A 277 22.92 -1.41 -16.64
N GLN A 278 22.79 -1.59 -15.32
CA GLN A 278 23.49 -2.65 -14.58
C GLN A 278 22.85 -4.03 -14.80
N VAL A 279 21.55 -4.08 -15.12
CA VAL A 279 20.79 -5.31 -15.34
C VAL A 279 20.14 -5.25 -16.72
N THR A 280 20.72 -5.97 -17.68
CA THR A 280 20.28 -6.01 -19.08
C THR A 280 20.23 -7.44 -19.62
N ASP A 281 20.01 -8.41 -18.75
CA ASP A 281 19.83 -9.81 -19.17
C ASP A 281 18.56 -9.97 -20.01
N LYS A 282 18.47 -11.08 -20.73
CA LYS A 282 17.34 -11.36 -21.64
C LYS A 282 15.98 -11.23 -20.95
N THR A 283 15.84 -11.67 -19.70
CA THR A 283 14.58 -11.62 -18.96
C THR A 283 14.13 -10.19 -18.74
N THR A 284 15.04 -9.33 -18.28
CA THR A 284 14.77 -7.92 -18.04
C THR A 284 14.37 -7.21 -19.34
N MET A 285 15.09 -7.47 -20.43
CA MET A 285 14.81 -6.83 -21.73
C MET A 285 13.50 -7.33 -22.36
N ASP A 286 13.20 -8.63 -22.25
CA ASP A 286 11.92 -9.19 -22.68
C ASP A 286 10.76 -8.58 -21.89
N GLY A 287 10.91 -8.45 -20.56
CA GLY A 287 9.92 -7.81 -19.70
C GLY A 287 9.66 -6.35 -20.06
N LEU A 288 10.71 -5.59 -20.38
CA LEU A 288 10.59 -4.21 -20.88
C LEU A 288 9.87 -4.15 -22.23
N ALA A 289 10.14 -5.08 -23.14
CA ALA A 289 9.45 -5.14 -24.42
C ALA A 289 7.94 -5.37 -24.24
N VAL A 290 7.56 -6.27 -23.31
CA VAL A 290 6.14 -6.51 -22.98
C VAL A 290 5.50 -5.30 -22.32
N LEU A 291 6.18 -4.64 -21.37
CA LEU A 291 5.66 -3.42 -20.75
C LEU A 291 5.48 -2.30 -21.78
N ARG A 292 6.40 -2.16 -22.73
CA ARG A 292 6.36 -1.14 -23.79
C ARG A 292 5.09 -1.25 -24.63
N ASP A 293 4.71 -2.47 -25.00
CA ASP A 293 3.52 -2.76 -25.81
C ASP A 293 2.22 -2.28 -25.13
N MET A 294 2.19 -2.29 -23.80
CA MET A 294 1.02 -1.87 -23.01
C MET A 294 1.14 -0.43 -22.49
N TRP A 295 2.30 0.22 -22.61
CA TRP A 295 2.60 1.48 -21.93
C TRP A 295 1.61 2.59 -22.27
N HIS A 296 1.30 2.77 -23.56
CA HIS A 296 0.36 3.78 -24.01
C HIS A 296 -1.03 3.63 -23.36
N ILE A 297 -1.50 2.39 -23.17
CA ILE A 297 -2.76 2.13 -22.46
C ILE A 297 -2.63 2.59 -21.02
N LEU A 298 -1.57 2.17 -20.32
CA LEU A 298 -1.36 2.46 -18.90
C LEU A 298 -1.26 3.95 -18.57
N ILE A 299 -0.74 4.77 -19.49
CA ILE A 299 -0.62 6.23 -19.32
C ILE A 299 -1.70 7.03 -20.06
N ASN A 300 -2.76 6.35 -20.53
CA ASN A 300 -3.90 6.95 -21.24
C ASN A 300 -3.47 7.82 -22.44
N GLU A 301 -2.72 7.20 -23.35
CA GLU A 301 -2.30 7.76 -24.64
C GLU A 301 -2.88 6.96 -25.82
N PRO A 302 -3.16 7.61 -26.96
CA PRO A 302 -3.66 6.91 -28.15
C PRO A 302 -2.68 5.85 -28.67
N GLU A 303 -3.20 4.70 -29.11
CA GLU A 303 -2.39 3.59 -29.64
C GLU A 303 -1.72 3.93 -30.99
N ASP A 304 -2.33 4.83 -31.78
CA ASP A 304 -1.83 5.28 -33.08
C ASP A 304 -0.81 6.42 -33.01
N LYS A 305 -0.56 6.95 -31.80
CA LYS A 305 0.44 8.00 -31.59
C LYS A 305 1.86 7.43 -31.75
N GLU A 306 2.72 8.15 -32.48
CA GLU A 306 4.14 7.80 -32.56
C GLU A 306 4.78 7.74 -31.16
N PHE A 307 5.54 6.68 -30.89
CA PHE A 307 6.18 6.45 -29.60
C PHE A 307 7.45 7.29 -29.46
N ASP A 308 7.39 8.33 -28.62
CA ASP A 308 8.54 9.12 -28.22
C ASP A 308 9.02 8.68 -26.83
N GLU A 309 10.25 8.17 -26.74
CA GLU A 309 10.83 7.67 -25.48
C GLU A 309 11.00 8.77 -24.42
N LYS A 310 11.07 10.03 -24.85
CA LYS A 310 11.26 11.21 -24.01
C LYS A 310 9.94 11.93 -23.68
N PHE A 311 8.83 11.47 -24.23
CA PHE A 311 7.53 12.03 -23.90
C PHE A 311 7.21 11.77 -22.43
N SER A 312 6.93 12.84 -21.70
CA SER A 312 6.42 12.80 -20.34
C SER A 312 4.95 13.19 -20.35
N LYS A 313 4.09 12.28 -19.88
CA LYS A 313 2.65 12.53 -19.78
C LYS A 313 2.37 13.40 -18.57
N LYS A 314 1.66 14.50 -18.78
CA LYS A 314 1.12 15.30 -17.69
C LYS A 314 0.05 14.49 -16.94
N ILE A 315 0.21 14.37 -15.63
CA ILE A 315 -0.74 13.75 -14.71
C ILE A 315 -1.83 14.73 -14.25
N LEU A 316 -2.93 14.21 -13.71
CA LEU A 316 -4.09 15.00 -13.28
C LEU A 316 -3.81 15.88 -12.06
N GLU A 317 -3.09 15.38 -11.05
CA GLU A 317 -2.69 16.23 -9.92
C GLU A 317 -1.56 17.17 -10.33
N ASN A 318 -1.80 18.49 -10.22
CA ASN A 318 -0.75 19.50 -10.34
C ASN A 318 0.09 19.60 -9.04
N LYS A 319 0.32 18.49 -8.32
CA LYS A 319 1.26 18.49 -7.21
C LYS A 319 2.67 18.36 -7.77
N PRO A 320 3.64 19.17 -7.31
CA PRO A 320 4.99 19.23 -7.90
C PRO A 320 5.82 17.93 -7.76
N ASP A 321 5.35 16.94 -6.99
CA ASP A 321 6.20 15.85 -6.51
C ASP A 321 5.81 14.45 -6.98
N VAL A 322 4.73 14.27 -7.77
CA VAL A 322 4.31 12.92 -8.20
C VAL A 322 4.92 12.58 -9.56
N SER A 323 5.67 11.49 -9.60
CA SER A 323 6.50 11.09 -10.75
C SER A 323 5.70 10.58 -11.95
N GLY A 324 4.47 10.11 -11.72
CA GLY A 324 3.67 9.31 -12.66
C GLY A 324 4.13 7.84 -12.80
N ALA A 325 5.19 7.42 -12.13
CA ALA A 325 5.65 6.03 -12.06
C ALA A 325 6.47 5.77 -10.79
N CYS A 326 5.99 4.91 -9.90
CA CYS A 326 6.74 4.48 -8.73
C CYS A 326 7.41 3.13 -9.00
N PHE A 327 8.49 2.83 -8.27
CA PHE A 327 9.19 1.56 -8.43
C PHE A 327 9.45 0.93 -7.07
N SER A 328 9.60 -0.40 -7.04
CA SER A 328 10.20 -1.08 -5.90
C SER A 328 11.42 -1.87 -6.31
N TRP A 329 12.44 -1.83 -5.45
CA TRP A 329 13.54 -2.79 -5.43
C TRP A 329 13.17 -3.87 -4.43
N GLU A 330 12.96 -5.11 -4.89
CA GLU A 330 12.68 -6.26 -4.02
C GLU A 330 13.97 -7.05 -3.80
N LEU A 331 14.42 -7.09 -2.55
CA LEU A 331 15.65 -7.74 -2.10
C LEU A 331 15.32 -9.05 -1.40
N ARG A 332 16.18 -10.05 -1.58
CA ARG A 332 16.21 -11.30 -0.80
C ARG A 332 17.60 -11.49 -0.20
N PRO A 333 17.71 -12.16 0.97
CA PRO A 333 18.99 -12.61 1.48
C PRO A 333 19.76 -13.41 0.40
N ASP A 334 21.06 -13.13 0.30
CA ASP A 334 22.02 -13.82 -0.58
C ASP A 334 21.76 -13.68 -2.09
N GLN A 335 20.81 -12.82 -2.49
CA GLN A 335 20.59 -12.44 -3.88
C GLN A 335 21.19 -11.06 -4.16
N GLY A 336 22.27 -11.02 -4.95
CA GLY A 336 23.00 -9.78 -5.23
C GLY A 336 22.37 -8.86 -6.28
N ILE A 337 21.29 -9.28 -6.95
CA ILE A 337 20.57 -8.50 -7.95
C ILE A 337 19.13 -8.32 -7.44
N PRO A 338 18.68 -7.09 -7.13
CA PRO A 338 17.31 -6.85 -6.71
C PRO A 338 16.36 -6.98 -7.91
N GLU A 339 15.16 -7.53 -7.66
CA GLU A 339 14.09 -7.49 -8.66
C GLU A 339 13.48 -6.09 -8.69
N VAL A 340 13.17 -5.57 -9.89
CA VAL A 340 12.49 -4.29 -10.03
C VAL A 340 11.02 -4.51 -10.41
N LYS A 341 10.13 -3.74 -9.78
CA LYS A 341 8.70 -3.68 -10.13
C LYS A 341 8.30 -2.23 -10.33
N ILE A 342 7.49 -1.96 -11.36
CA ILE A 342 6.92 -0.64 -11.61
C ILE A 342 5.47 -0.60 -11.10
N TYR A 343 5.03 0.58 -10.66
CA TYR A 343 3.69 0.92 -10.23
C TYR A 343 3.25 2.18 -10.97
N VAL A 344 2.18 2.07 -11.75
CA VAL A 344 1.59 3.18 -12.51
C VAL A 344 0.34 3.66 -11.77
N PRO A 345 0.30 4.91 -11.29
CA PRO A 345 -0.86 5.48 -10.59
C PRO A 345 -2.01 5.75 -11.57
N LEU A 346 -2.96 4.83 -11.69
CA LEU A 346 -4.08 4.94 -12.64
C LEU A 346 -4.94 6.17 -12.37
N ASN A 347 -5.16 6.51 -11.10
CA ASN A 347 -5.89 7.72 -10.70
C ASN A 347 -5.28 9.03 -11.24
N GLN A 348 -4.00 9.01 -11.64
CA GLN A 348 -3.30 10.18 -12.16
C GLN A 348 -3.35 10.29 -13.68
N TYR A 349 -3.71 9.21 -14.39
CA TYR A 349 -3.74 9.17 -15.85
C TYR A 349 -5.15 9.12 -16.45
N PHE A 350 -6.10 8.58 -15.70
CA PHE A 350 -7.48 8.39 -16.13
C PHE A 350 -8.40 9.42 -15.50
N LYS A 351 -9.40 9.89 -16.25
CA LYS A 351 -10.36 10.88 -15.75
C LYS A 351 -11.48 10.25 -14.92
N SER A 352 -11.72 8.96 -15.03
CA SER A 352 -12.76 8.25 -14.28
C SER A 352 -12.33 6.82 -13.99
N ASP A 353 -12.98 6.19 -13.01
CA ASP A 353 -12.83 4.75 -12.77
C ASP A 353 -13.36 3.91 -13.94
N LYS A 354 -14.35 4.42 -14.69
CA LYS A 354 -14.80 3.81 -15.94
C LYS A 354 -13.66 3.74 -16.96
N ASP A 355 -12.99 4.85 -17.24
CA ASP A 355 -11.88 4.92 -18.19
C ASP A 355 -10.72 3.99 -17.75
N ALA A 356 -10.40 4.00 -16.45
CA ALA A 356 -9.36 3.13 -15.89
C ALA A 356 -9.74 1.64 -16.02
N THR A 357 -11.00 1.31 -15.79
CA THR A 357 -11.54 -0.05 -15.93
C THR A 357 -11.45 -0.54 -17.37
N GLU A 358 -11.90 0.25 -18.33
CA GLU A 358 -11.83 -0.07 -19.76
C GLU A 358 -10.38 -0.23 -20.24
N ALA A 359 -9.46 0.61 -19.74
CA ALA A 359 -8.05 0.50 -20.05
C ALA A 359 -7.43 -0.79 -19.49
N MET A 360 -7.75 -1.16 -18.24
CA MET A 360 -7.27 -2.40 -17.66
C MET A 360 -7.83 -3.64 -18.38
N GLU A 361 -9.09 -3.61 -18.83
CA GLU A 361 -9.65 -4.68 -19.65
C GLU A 361 -8.90 -4.84 -20.99
N LYS A 362 -8.53 -3.73 -21.64
CA LYS A 362 -7.67 -3.75 -22.85
C LYS A 362 -6.30 -4.34 -22.57
N VAL A 363 -5.68 -4.00 -21.44
CA VAL A 363 -4.40 -4.59 -20.99
C VAL A 363 -4.53 -6.10 -20.83
N PHE A 364 -5.54 -6.57 -20.10
CA PHE A 364 -5.78 -8.00 -19.91
C PHE A 364 -6.06 -8.73 -21.22
N ARG A 365 -6.75 -8.07 -22.17
CA ARG A 365 -7.00 -8.60 -23.51
C ARG A 365 -5.72 -8.77 -24.32
N LYS A 366 -4.81 -7.78 -24.30
CA LYS A 366 -3.48 -7.90 -24.92
C LYS A 366 -2.65 -9.04 -24.31
N ARG A 367 -2.89 -9.37 -23.04
CA ARG A 367 -2.27 -10.53 -22.37
C ARG A 367 -2.96 -11.87 -22.66
N GLY A 368 -4.15 -11.86 -23.28
CA GLY A 368 -4.96 -13.08 -23.46
C GLY A 368 -5.51 -13.64 -22.15
N TRP A 369 -5.67 -12.80 -21.12
CA TRP A 369 -6.25 -13.19 -19.85
C TRP A 369 -7.77 -13.09 -19.87
N ALA A 370 -8.46 -13.99 -19.15
CA ALA A 370 -9.93 -14.04 -19.11
C ALA A 370 -10.59 -12.72 -18.67
N TRP A 371 -9.93 -11.94 -17.80
CA TRP A 371 -10.42 -10.61 -17.41
C TRP A 371 -10.39 -9.58 -18.54
N GLY A 372 -9.78 -9.89 -19.67
CA GLY A 372 -9.82 -9.08 -20.89
C GLY A 372 -10.99 -9.38 -21.81
N GLU A 373 -11.83 -10.38 -21.49
CA GLU A 373 -13.09 -10.62 -22.18
C GLU A 373 -14.06 -9.45 -21.93
N GLU A 374 -14.84 -9.09 -22.94
CA GLU A 374 -15.69 -7.90 -22.95
C GLU A 374 -16.61 -7.80 -21.73
N GLY A 375 -16.45 -6.73 -20.95
CA GLY A 375 -17.25 -6.43 -19.77
C GLY A 375 -16.90 -7.26 -18.54
N THR A 376 -15.93 -8.17 -18.60
CA THR A 376 -15.59 -9.06 -17.48
C THR A 376 -14.94 -8.27 -16.35
N TYR A 377 -13.93 -7.47 -16.65
CA TYR A 377 -13.29 -6.66 -15.61
C TYR A 377 -14.24 -5.57 -15.10
N GLN A 378 -15.04 -4.97 -15.98
CA GLN A 378 -16.09 -4.02 -15.60
C GLN A 378 -17.09 -4.63 -14.60
N LYS A 379 -17.52 -5.86 -14.83
CA LYS A 379 -18.41 -6.57 -13.90
C LYS A 379 -17.74 -6.82 -12.55
N ILE A 380 -16.46 -7.19 -12.52
CA ILE A 380 -15.70 -7.38 -11.27
C ILE A 380 -15.68 -6.08 -10.46
N VAL A 381 -15.40 -4.94 -11.09
CA VAL A 381 -15.37 -3.64 -10.42
C VAL A 381 -16.78 -3.26 -9.93
N SER A 382 -17.79 -3.34 -10.79
CA SER A 382 -19.18 -3.01 -10.43
C SER A 382 -19.71 -3.86 -9.27
N ASP A 383 -19.47 -5.17 -9.30
CA ASP A 383 -19.96 -6.09 -8.27
C ASP A 383 -19.25 -5.88 -6.92
N ALA A 384 -18.00 -5.43 -6.92
CA ALA A 384 -17.21 -5.25 -5.71
C ALA A 384 -17.39 -3.86 -5.08
N TYR A 385 -17.38 -2.79 -5.88
CA TYR A 385 -17.33 -1.41 -5.39
C TYR A 385 -18.62 -0.62 -5.63
N GLY A 386 -19.57 -1.18 -6.39
CA GLY A 386 -20.84 -0.56 -6.75
C GLY A 386 -20.86 -0.11 -8.21
N SER A 387 -22.03 -0.20 -8.85
CA SER A 387 -22.20 0.16 -10.26
C SER A 387 -22.03 1.64 -10.54
N ASP A 388 -22.23 2.49 -9.53
CA ASP A 388 -22.06 3.94 -9.63
C ASP A 388 -20.59 4.37 -9.74
N VAL A 389 -19.63 3.52 -9.36
CA VAL A 389 -18.19 3.79 -9.52
C VAL A 389 -17.80 3.97 -10.99
N ILE A 390 -18.44 3.23 -11.89
CA ILE A 390 -18.17 3.24 -13.32
C ILE A 390 -19.22 4.03 -14.12
N ASP A 391 -19.96 4.90 -13.44
CA ASP A 391 -20.94 5.79 -14.07
C ASP A 391 -20.24 6.95 -14.81
N ASP A 392 -20.79 7.36 -15.96
CA ASP A 392 -20.25 8.44 -16.79
C ASP A 392 -20.24 9.81 -16.10
N THR A 393 -21.02 9.98 -15.03
CA THR A 393 -21.05 11.20 -14.22
C THR A 393 -19.88 11.30 -13.24
N VAL A 394 -19.18 10.20 -12.95
CA VAL A 394 -17.98 10.18 -12.12
C VAL A 394 -16.78 10.61 -12.97
N THR A 395 -16.32 11.85 -12.77
CA THR A 395 -15.29 12.50 -13.60
C THR A 395 -13.95 12.68 -12.88
N THR A 396 -13.73 11.92 -11.80
CA THR A 396 -12.42 11.76 -11.15
C THR A 396 -12.35 10.33 -10.63
N PRO A 397 -11.27 9.55 -10.88
CA PRO A 397 -11.15 8.23 -10.30
C PRO A 397 -11.10 8.35 -8.78
N THR A 398 -11.98 7.64 -8.09
CA THR A 398 -12.00 7.53 -6.64
C THR A 398 -11.48 6.19 -6.17
N GLU A 399 -11.49 5.14 -7.00
CA GLU A 399 -11.21 3.77 -6.56
C GLU A 399 -9.87 3.22 -7.06
N HIS A 400 -9.61 3.24 -8.38
CA HIS A 400 -8.39 2.69 -8.96
C HIS A 400 -7.17 3.50 -8.55
N THR A 401 -6.27 2.90 -7.77
CA THR A 401 -5.09 3.59 -7.26
C THR A 401 -3.90 3.36 -8.19
N PHE A 402 -3.42 2.12 -8.25
CA PHE A 402 -2.26 1.72 -9.04
C PHE A 402 -2.53 0.48 -9.89
N VAL A 403 -1.71 0.31 -10.91
CA VAL A 403 -1.40 -1.01 -11.45
C VAL A 403 0.10 -1.25 -11.35
N SER A 404 0.50 -2.42 -10.85
CA SER A 404 1.91 -2.82 -10.86
C SER A 404 2.21 -3.83 -11.96
N PHE A 405 3.45 -3.81 -12.44
CA PHE A 405 3.97 -4.75 -13.43
C PHE A 405 5.37 -5.24 -13.02
N ASN A 406 5.57 -6.55 -13.14
CA ASN A 406 6.86 -7.21 -13.05
C ASN A 406 6.89 -8.37 -14.06
N PHE A 407 8.08 -8.75 -14.50
CA PHE A 407 8.29 -9.88 -15.38
C PHE A 407 9.39 -10.79 -14.83
N SER A 408 9.17 -12.10 -14.87
CA SER A 408 10.19 -13.09 -14.53
C SER A 408 10.04 -14.32 -15.42
N GLN A 409 11.14 -15.06 -15.64
CA GLN A 409 11.08 -16.30 -16.42
C GLN A 409 10.09 -17.31 -15.84
N LYS A 410 9.96 -17.35 -14.50
CA LYS A 410 9.10 -18.30 -13.80
C LYS A 410 7.61 -17.98 -13.92
N LYS A 411 7.23 -16.71 -13.84
CA LYS A 411 5.82 -16.29 -13.77
C LYS A 411 5.29 -15.66 -15.07
N GLY A 412 6.17 -15.36 -16.03
CA GLY A 412 5.85 -14.47 -17.13
C GLY A 412 5.53 -13.07 -16.63
N VAL A 413 4.54 -12.43 -17.26
CA VAL A 413 3.96 -11.17 -16.79
C VAL A 413 3.25 -11.40 -15.47
N TYR A 414 3.50 -10.53 -14.50
CA TYR A 414 2.85 -10.49 -13.20
C TYR A 414 2.31 -9.08 -12.98
N MET A 415 0.98 -8.94 -12.95
CA MET A 415 0.32 -7.66 -12.77
C MET A 415 -0.56 -7.64 -11.53
N THR A 416 -0.74 -6.45 -10.98
CA THR A 416 -1.65 -6.24 -9.86
C THR A 416 -2.43 -4.96 -10.07
N THR A 417 -3.75 -5.03 -10.06
CA THR A 417 -4.58 -3.83 -9.99
C THR A 417 -4.96 -3.56 -8.55
N TYR A 418 -4.78 -2.32 -8.11
CA TYR A 418 -5.09 -1.84 -6.77
C TYR A 418 -6.33 -0.95 -6.85
N VAL A 419 -7.31 -1.24 -6.00
CA VAL A 419 -8.61 -0.57 -5.98
C VAL A 419 -9.05 -0.41 -4.53
N ALA A 420 -9.34 0.82 -4.15
CA ALA A 420 -9.70 1.20 -2.79
C ALA A 420 -11.19 1.50 -2.69
N PRO A 421 -11.97 0.79 -1.85
CA PRO A 421 -13.38 1.10 -1.71
C PRO A 421 -13.63 2.53 -1.25
N PHE A 422 -14.60 3.19 -1.91
CA PHE A 422 -15.02 4.52 -1.52
C PHE A 422 -15.71 4.45 -0.18
N VAL A 423 -15.11 5.11 0.80
CA VAL A 423 -15.78 5.36 2.06
C VAL A 423 -16.76 6.50 1.81
N ARG A 424 -18.02 6.18 1.50
CA ARG A 424 -19.11 7.15 1.35
C ARG A 424 -19.36 7.81 2.72
N PHE A 425 -18.69 8.92 2.99
CA PHE A 425 -18.98 9.73 4.17
C PHE A 425 -20.41 10.28 4.05
N PRO A 426 -21.26 10.13 5.09
CA PRO A 426 -22.61 10.68 5.08
C PRO A 426 -22.66 12.22 5.03
#